data_AF-A0A2A8AYL1-F1
#
_entry.id   AF-A0A2A8AYL1-F1
#
_cell.length_a   1.000
_cell.length_b   1.000
_cell.length_c   1.000
_cell.angle_alpha   90.00
_cell.angle_beta   90.00
_cell.angle_gamma   90.00
#
_symmetry.space_group_name_H-M   'P 1'
#
loop_
_entity.id
_entity.type
_entity.pdbx_description
1 polymer ?
#
loop_
_entity_poly.entity_id
_entity_poly.type
_entity_poly.pdbx_seq_one_letter_code
_entity_poly.pdbx_strand_id
1 'polypeptide(L)'
;NKGWFAGHARDLSVTYTLFDRDATPLRATVQLSLAADESFVIQQSLKAQSAPDRALVSVPDLASLPLLALSAGGALADSVDPLSLAWDNDLDNLDDFRSGDLL
;
A
#
# COMPACT_ATOMS: atom_id res chain seq x y z
N ASN A 1 2.27 5.64 9.18
CA ASN A 1 2.16 7.12 9.24
C ASN A 1 3.48 7.69 8.73
N LYS A 2 3.51 8.39 7.59
CA LYS A 2 4.78 8.75 6.89
C LYS A 2 5.57 9.88 7.57
N GLY A 3 4.93 10.68 8.43
CA GLY A 3 5.57 11.80 9.14
C GLY A 3 5.48 13.14 8.41
N TRP A 4 4.87 13.19 7.23
CA TRP A 4 4.55 14.42 6.51
C TRP A 4 3.20 14.32 5.79
N PHE A 5 2.64 15.46 5.39
CA PHE A 5 1.48 15.56 4.50
C PHE A 5 1.94 16.17 3.17
N ALA A 6 1.91 15.37 2.10
CA ALA A 6 2.17 15.85 0.75
C ALA A 6 0.85 16.24 0.08
N GLY A 7 0.78 17.47 -0.41
CA GLY A 7 -0.46 18.03 -0.91
C GLY A 7 -0.32 19.47 -1.38
N HIS A 8 -1.42 20.00 -1.89
CA HIS A 8 -1.53 21.41 -2.28
C HIS A 8 -2.63 22.10 -1.48
N ALA A 9 -2.51 23.43 -1.32
CA ALA A 9 -3.55 24.24 -0.68
C ALA A 9 -4.78 24.29 -1.59
N ARG A 10 -5.94 23.92 -1.03
CA ARG A 10 -7.25 24.07 -1.67
C ARG A 10 -7.88 25.41 -1.38
N ASP A 11 -7.77 25.85 -0.13
CA ASP A 11 -8.35 27.09 0.34
C ASP A 11 -7.48 27.70 1.44
N LEU A 12 -7.40 29.02 1.46
CA LEU A 12 -6.71 29.79 2.48
C LEU A 12 -7.57 31.01 2.81
N SER A 13 -8.00 31.10 4.06
CA SER A 13 -8.67 32.29 4.58
C SER A 13 -7.89 32.87 5.76
N VAL A 14 -7.82 34.20 5.80
CA VAL A 14 -7.14 34.95 6.86
C VAL A 14 -8.11 35.97 7.42
N THR A 15 -8.38 35.89 8.73
CA THR A 15 -9.24 36.82 9.44
C THR A 15 -8.41 37.61 10.45
N TYR A 16 -8.32 38.92 10.22
CA TYR A 16 -7.68 39.85 11.14
C TYR A 16 -8.71 40.43 12.11
N THR A 17 -8.42 40.42 13.42
CA THR A 17 -9.41 40.81 14.45
C THR A 17 -8.90 41.87 15.43
N LEU A 18 -7.59 42.11 15.51
CA LEU A 18 -6.99 43.12 16.38
C LEU A 18 -5.99 43.94 15.55
N PHE A 19 -6.03 45.25 15.69
CA PHE A 19 -5.20 46.20 14.97
C PHE A 19 -4.61 47.24 15.93
N ASP A 20 -3.42 47.74 15.64
CA ASP A 20 -2.85 48.91 16.28
C ASP A 20 -3.44 50.21 15.70
N ARG A 21 -3.08 51.37 16.24
CA ARG A 21 -3.58 52.70 15.84
C ARG A 21 -3.26 53.07 14.40
N ASP A 22 -2.21 52.50 13.84
CA ASP A 22 -1.79 52.69 12.44
C ASP A 22 -2.41 51.65 11.49
N ALA A 23 -3.40 50.89 11.96
CA ALA A 23 -4.03 49.77 11.27
C ALA A 23 -3.11 48.57 11.00
N THR A 24 -1.97 48.46 11.68
CA THR A 24 -1.14 47.24 11.64
C THR A 24 -1.88 46.10 12.34
N PRO A 25 -2.10 44.93 11.69
CA PRO A 25 -2.77 43.81 12.33
C PRO A 25 -1.89 43.19 13.42
N LEU A 26 -2.44 43.10 14.64
CA LEU A 26 -1.80 42.46 15.80
C LEU A 26 -2.30 41.03 16.02
N ARG A 27 -3.40 40.62 15.37
CA ARG A 27 -3.93 39.25 15.44
C ARG A 27 -4.51 38.81 14.10
N ALA A 28 -4.06 37.65 13.63
CA ALA A 28 -4.61 36.94 12.50
C ALA A 28 -5.01 35.52 12.92
N THR A 29 -6.17 35.06 12.46
CA THR A 29 -6.56 33.65 12.46
C THR A 29 -6.51 33.15 11.02
N VAL A 30 -5.76 32.09 10.78
CA VAL A 30 -5.59 31.50 9.46
C VAL A 30 -6.30 30.15 9.43
N GLN A 31 -7.14 29.94 8.41
CA GLN A 31 -7.68 28.62 8.10
C GLN A 31 -7.11 28.17 6.76
N LEU A 32 -6.45 27.00 6.78
CA LEU A 32 -5.82 26.40 5.61
C LEU A 32 -6.47 25.03 5.37
N SER A 33 -7.03 24.84 4.18
CA SER A 33 -7.54 23.55 3.71
C SER A 33 -6.60 22.97 2.68
N LEU A 34 -6.22 21.69 2.83
CA LEU A 34 -5.27 21.02 1.95
C LEU A 34 -5.92 19.85 1.21
N ALA A 35 -5.49 19.57 -0.02
CA ALA A 35 -5.73 18.31 -0.73
C ALA A 35 -4.53 17.41 -0.58
N ALA A 36 -4.74 16.09 -0.47
CA ALA A 36 -3.66 15.13 -0.66
C ALA A 36 -3.25 15.11 -2.15
N ASP A 37 -1.96 15.20 -2.40
CA ASP A 37 -1.35 15.15 -3.73
C ASP A 37 0.03 14.50 -3.58
N GLU A 38 0.02 13.17 -3.54
CA GLU A 38 1.24 12.39 -3.40
C GLU A 38 1.87 12.10 -4.76
N SER A 39 3.21 12.10 -4.82
CA SER A 39 3.95 11.67 -6.00
C SER A 39 3.51 10.28 -6.48
N PHE A 40 3.30 10.13 -7.79
CA PHE A 40 2.98 8.84 -8.42
C PHE A 40 4.00 7.75 -8.08
N VAL A 41 5.27 8.11 -7.90
CA VAL A 41 6.33 7.16 -7.52
C VAL A 41 6.06 6.56 -6.13
N ILE A 42 5.63 7.40 -5.18
CA ILE A 42 5.31 6.96 -3.82
C ILE A 42 4.02 6.12 -3.82
N GLN A 43 3.01 6.55 -4.57
CA GLN A 43 1.77 5.78 -4.71
C GLN A 43 2.02 4.39 -5.31
N GLN A 44 2.83 4.31 -6.38
CA GLN A 44 3.21 3.04 -7.00
C GLN A 44 4.02 2.16 -6.06
N SER A 45 4.97 2.74 -5.32
CA SER A 45 5.78 1.99 -4.36
C SER A 45 4.93 1.38 -3.24
N LEU A 46 3.95 2.14 -2.72
CA LEU A 46 3.02 1.63 -1.71
C LEU A 46 2.10 0.53 -2.26
N LYS A 47 1.63 0.68 -3.50
CA LYS A 47 0.83 -0.33 -4.16
C LYS A 47 1.63 -1.64 -4.30
N ALA A 48 2.86 -1.55 -4.81
CA ALA A 48 3.74 -2.70 -4.99
C ALA A 48 4.13 -3.40 -3.66
N GLN A 49 4.12 -2.68 -2.53
CA GLN A 49 4.33 -3.30 -1.22
C GLN A 49 3.12 -4.07 -0.71
N SER A 50 1.91 -3.64 -1.07
CA SER A 50 0.67 -4.23 -0.55
C SER A 50 0.18 -5.39 -1.41
N ALA A 51 0.44 -5.33 -2.72
CA ALA A 51 0.12 -6.36 -3.69
C ALA A 51 1.30 -6.43 -4.68
N PRO A 52 2.38 -7.14 -4.32
CA PRO A 52 3.51 -7.32 -5.21
C PRO A 52 3.14 -8.21 -6.40
N ASP A 53 3.86 -8.09 -7.51
CA ASP A 53 3.66 -8.94 -8.70
C ASP A 53 4.14 -10.38 -8.49
N ARG A 54 4.94 -10.62 -7.44
CA ARG A 54 5.46 -11.93 -7.05
C ARG A 54 5.42 -12.06 -5.54
N ALA A 55 5.04 -13.23 -5.06
CA ALA A 55 5.06 -13.59 -3.65
C ALA A 55 5.85 -14.88 -3.50
N LEU A 56 6.60 -14.98 -2.40
CA LEU A 56 7.18 -16.25 -1.95
C LEU A 56 6.29 -16.77 -0.83
N VAL A 57 5.75 -17.97 -1.02
CA VAL A 57 4.87 -18.63 -0.06
C VAL A 57 5.60 -19.81 0.54
N SER A 58 5.75 -19.81 1.87
CA SER A 58 6.32 -20.96 2.57
C SER A 58 5.31 -22.08 2.68
N VAL A 59 5.75 -23.29 2.39
CA VAL A 59 4.93 -24.51 2.45
C VAL A 59 4.85 -25.00 3.90
N PRO A 60 3.68 -24.90 4.58
CA PRO A 60 3.52 -25.45 5.91
C PRO A 60 3.48 -26.99 5.89
N ASP A 61 3.60 -27.61 7.06
CA ASP A 61 3.35 -29.05 7.18
C ASP A 61 1.90 -29.39 6.79
N LEU A 62 1.71 -30.55 6.15
CA LEU A 62 0.43 -31.02 5.63
C LEU A 62 -0.27 -30.02 4.67
N ALA A 63 0.50 -29.24 3.93
CA ALA A 63 -0.03 -28.35 2.89
C ALA A 63 -0.62 -29.13 1.70
N SER A 64 -1.55 -28.50 0.99
CA SER A 64 -2.04 -28.97 -0.30
C SER A 64 -1.96 -27.83 -1.32
N LEU A 65 -1.78 -28.16 -2.59
CA LEU A 65 -1.61 -27.17 -3.65
C LEU A 65 -2.76 -26.14 -3.73
N PRO A 66 -4.04 -26.53 -3.62
CA PRO A 66 -5.14 -25.55 -3.57
C PRO A 66 -5.09 -24.60 -2.37
N LEU A 67 -4.61 -25.08 -1.21
CA LEU A 67 -4.45 -24.24 -0.02
C LEU A 67 -3.28 -23.26 -0.19
N LEU A 68 -2.19 -23.70 -0.81
CA LEU A 68 -1.06 -22.85 -1.15
C LEU A 68 -1.46 -21.78 -2.16
N ALA A 69 -2.22 -22.13 -3.20
CA ALA A 69 -2.77 -21.17 -4.17
C ALA A 69 -3.66 -20.12 -3.50
N LEU A 70 -4.50 -20.51 -2.53
CA LEU A 70 -5.30 -19.55 -1.76
C LEU A 70 -4.42 -18.59 -0.94
N SER A 71 -3.35 -19.10 -0.32
CA SER A 71 -2.41 -18.26 0.44
C SER A 71 -1.61 -17.32 -0.46
N ALA A 72 -1.18 -17.79 -1.64
CA ALA A 72 -0.52 -16.99 -2.67
C ALA A 72 -1.45 -15.89 -3.20
N GLY A 73 -2.71 -16.22 -3.45
CA GLY A 73 -3.71 -15.24 -3.86
C GLY A 73 -3.98 -14.16 -2.82
N GLY A 74 -3.94 -14.51 -1.54
CA GLY A 74 -3.97 -13.55 -0.44
C GLY A 74 -2.78 -12.59 -0.44
N ALA A 75 -1.57 -13.08 -0.74
CA ALA A 75 -0.35 -12.27 -0.79
C ALA A 75 -0.29 -11.37 -2.04
N LEU A 76 -0.74 -11.87 -3.19
CA LEU A 76 -0.76 -11.15 -4.47
C LEU A 76 -1.99 -10.22 -4.61
N ALA A 77 -2.97 -10.35 -3.72
CA ALA A 77 -4.29 -9.73 -3.84
C ALA A 77 -4.98 -10.05 -5.19
N ASP A 78 -4.76 -11.27 -5.69
CA ASP A 78 -5.28 -11.78 -6.97
C ASP A 78 -5.67 -13.26 -6.85
N SER A 79 -6.39 -13.81 -7.82
CA SER A 79 -6.72 -15.22 -7.87
C SER A 79 -5.57 -16.02 -8.50
N VAL A 80 -5.01 -16.97 -7.74
CA VAL A 80 -3.98 -17.89 -8.25
C VAL A 80 -4.64 -19.23 -8.57
N ASP A 81 -4.48 -19.69 -9.82
CA ASP A 81 -4.93 -21.02 -10.21
C ASP A 81 -3.90 -22.07 -9.76
N PRO A 82 -4.32 -23.15 -9.06
CA PRO A 82 -3.40 -24.19 -8.59
C PRO A 82 -2.55 -24.82 -9.71
N LEU A 83 -3.10 -25.00 -10.91
CA LEU A 83 -2.33 -25.61 -12.01
C LEU A 83 -1.28 -24.64 -12.55
N SER A 84 -1.61 -23.33 -12.61
CA SER A 84 -0.62 -22.30 -12.94
C SER A 84 0.51 -22.23 -11.90
N LEU A 85 0.18 -22.32 -10.61
CA LEU A 85 1.18 -22.35 -9.54
C LEU A 85 2.12 -23.56 -9.66
N ALA A 86 1.57 -24.72 -10.03
CA ALA A 86 2.34 -25.94 -10.25
C ALA A 86 3.29 -25.80 -11.43
N TRP A 87 2.78 -25.25 -12.52
CA TRP A 87 3.53 -25.02 -13.75
C TRP A 87 4.65 -24.00 -13.56
N ASP A 88 4.37 -22.87 -12.91
CA ASP A 88 5.34 -21.79 -12.69
C ASP A 88 6.50 -22.18 -11.77
N ASN A 89 6.32 -23.23 -10.96
CA ASN A 89 7.31 -23.78 -10.04
C ASN A 89 7.92 -25.12 -10.51
N ASP A 90 7.67 -25.53 -11.77
CA ASP A 90 8.23 -26.75 -12.36
C ASP A 90 7.98 -28.02 -11.51
N LEU A 91 6.79 -28.13 -10.88
CA LEU A 91 6.45 -29.29 -10.04
C LEU A 91 6.29 -30.56 -10.89
N ASP A 92 6.95 -31.66 -10.51
CA ASP A 92 6.85 -32.94 -11.23
C ASP A 92 5.45 -33.58 -11.06
N ASN A 93 4.77 -33.27 -9.95
CA ASN A 93 3.38 -33.64 -9.66
C ASN A 93 2.73 -32.65 -8.68
N LEU A 94 1.41 -32.77 -8.46
CA LEU A 94 0.64 -31.79 -7.66
C LEU A 94 0.95 -31.79 -6.15
N ASP A 95 1.78 -32.71 -5.65
CA ASP A 95 2.22 -32.77 -4.25
C ASP A 95 3.76 -32.75 -4.14
N ASP A 96 4.46 -32.28 -5.18
CA ASP A 96 5.92 -32.25 -5.29
C ASP A 96 6.57 -31.09 -4.51
N PHE A 97 6.11 -30.86 -3.28
CA PHE A 97 6.66 -29.86 -2.38
C PHE A 97 6.81 -30.44 -0.98
N ARG A 98 7.78 -29.92 -0.22
CA ARG A 98 8.04 -30.35 1.16
C ARG A 98 7.81 -29.20 2.12
N SER A 99 7.48 -29.56 3.36
CA SER A 99 7.37 -28.56 4.43
C SER A 99 8.69 -27.81 4.57
N GLY A 100 8.61 -26.47 4.55
CA GLY A 100 9.77 -25.58 4.57
C GLY A 100 10.25 -25.09 3.19
N ASP A 101 9.72 -25.65 2.09
CA ASP A 101 10.00 -25.13 0.75
C ASP A 101 9.33 -23.76 0.54
N LEU A 102 9.77 -23.07 -0.52
CA LEU A 102 9.22 -21.80 -0.98
C LEU A 102 8.73 -21.99 -2.42
N LEU A 103 7.49 -21.58 -2.67
CA LEU A 103 6.83 -21.51 -3.98
C LEU A 103 6.47 -20.07 -4.34
#